data_AF-A0A849RVZ2-F1
#
_entry.id   AF-A0A849RVZ2-F1
#
_cell.length_a   1.000
_cell.length_b   1.000
_cell.length_c   1.000
_cell.angle_alpha   90.00
_cell.angle_beta   90.00
_cell.angle_gamma   90.00
#
_symmetry.space_group_name_H-M   'P 1'
#
loop_
_entity.id
_entity.type
_entity.pdbx_description
1 polymer ?
#
loop_
_entity_poly.entity_id
_entity_poly.type
_entity_poly.pdbx_seq_one_letter_code
_entity_poly.pdbx_strand_id
1 'polypeptide(L)' 'MIKSCQAKVYAPAGTHSICRAHFLSYLTWRRRKGPQMFMKYAGMTMEERDPLVAEWANTIRVEESPTAATQNP' A
#
# COMPACT_ATOMS: atom_id res chain seq x y z
N MET A 1 3.01 -3.82 11.11
CA MET A 1 2.28 -5.08 10.87
C MET A 1 0.81 -4.74 10.62
N ILE A 2 0.23 -5.17 9.50
CA ILE A 2 -1.20 -4.93 9.23
C ILE A 2 -2.02 -5.87 10.10
N LYS A 3 -2.95 -5.31 10.87
CA LYS A 3 -3.76 -6.08 11.82
C LYS A 3 -4.51 -7.17 11.05
N SER A 4 -4.42 -8.41 11.54
CA SER A 4 -5.07 -9.60 10.96
C SER A 4 -4.50 -10.14 9.65
N CYS A 5 -3.36 -9.66 9.15
CA CYS A 5 -2.71 -10.27 7.99
C CYS A 5 -1.92 -11.53 8.40
N GLN A 6 -2.43 -12.72 8.06
CA GLN A 6 -1.78 -14.01 8.33
C GLN A 6 -0.99 -14.56 7.11
N ALA A 7 -0.93 -13.81 6.02
CA ALA A 7 -0.27 -14.25 4.79
C ALA A 7 1.28 -14.20 4.90
N LYS A 8 1.96 -15.00 4.07
CA LYS A 8 3.43 -15.09 4.04
C LYS A 8 4.05 -13.70 3.94
N VAL A 9 4.97 -13.43 4.86
CA VAL A 9 5.71 -12.17 4.92
C VAL A 9 6.52 -11.97 3.65
N TYR A 10 6.40 -10.77 3.10
CA TYR A 10 7.12 -10.22 1.98
C TYR A 10 7.77 -8.92 2.47
N ALA A 11 9.08 -8.78 2.33
CA ALA A 11 9.82 -7.62 2.86
C ALA A 11 10.46 -6.81 1.72
N PRO A 12 9.67 -6.02 0.97
CA PRO A 12 10.22 -5.06 0.02
C PRO A 12 10.94 -3.93 0.76
N ALA A 13 11.96 -3.38 0.09
CA ALA A 13 12.61 -2.18 0.57
C ALA A 13 11.62 -1.01 0.63
N GLY A 14 11.36 -0.50 1.83
CA GLY A 14 10.63 0.75 2.07
C GLY A 14 9.15 0.56 2.36
N THR A 15 8.70 -0.66 2.66
CA THR A 15 7.31 -0.97 3.02
C THR A 15 7.17 -1.83 4.28
N HIS A 16 8.25 -1.95 5.06
CA HIS A 16 8.38 -2.92 6.16
C HIS A 16 8.03 -4.36 5.72
N SER A 17 7.85 -5.25 6.70
CA SER A 17 7.35 -6.62 6.50
C SER A 17 5.83 -6.63 6.35
N ILE A 18 5.33 -6.81 5.12
CA ILE A 18 3.90 -6.92 4.75
C ILE A 18 3.68 -8.15 3.85
N CYS A 19 2.46 -8.58 3.54
CA CYS A 19 2.32 -9.66 2.55
C CYS A 19 2.33 -9.11 1.11
N ARG A 20 2.50 -9.99 0.11
CA ARG A 20 2.49 -9.58 -1.31
C ARG A 20 1.21 -8.85 -1.73
N ALA A 21 0.05 -9.29 -1.25
CA ALA A 21 -1.23 -8.65 -1.57
C ALA A 21 -1.28 -7.21 -1.02
N HIS A 22 -0.84 -7.03 0.22
CA HIS A 22 -0.72 -5.72 0.86
C HIS A 22 0.28 -4.81 0.14
N PHE A 23 1.39 -5.34 -0.35
CA PHE A 23 2.32 -4.57 -1.17
C PHE A 23 1.68 -4.06 -2.47
N LEU A 24 0.91 -4.90 -3.16
CA LEU A 24 0.21 -4.49 -4.39
C LEU A 24 -0.90 -3.45 -4.11
N SER A 25 -1.61 -3.59 -2.99
CA SER A 25 -2.58 -2.59 -2.52
C SER A 25 -1.91 -1.25 -2.23
N TYR A 26 -0.75 -1.27 -1.55
CA TYR A 26 0.06 -0.09 -1.31
C TYR A 26 0.49 0.61 -2.62
N LEU A 27 0.97 -0.15 -3.61
CA LEU A 27 1.33 0.42 -4.92
C LEU A 27 0.14 1.08 -5.61
N THR A 28 -1.04 0.47 -5.51
CA THR A 28 -2.29 1.01 -6.07
C THR A 28 -2.69 2.31 -5.37
N TRP A 29 -2.69 2.33 -4.04
CA TRP A 29 -2.99 3.52 -3.25
C TRP A 29 -2.00 4.66 -3.56
N ARG A 30 -0.70 4.35 -3.60
CA ARG A 30 0.34 5.35 -3.93
C ARG A 30 0.14 5.92 -5.33
N ARG A 31 -0.20 5.09 -6.32
CA ARG A 31 -0.47 5.54 -7.70
C ARG A 31 -1.63 6.55 -7.75
N ARG A 32 -2.65 6.40 -6.88
CA ARG A 32 -3.78 7.35 -6.77
C ARG A 32 -3.37 8.74 -6.24
N LYS A 33 -2.23 8.87 -5.55
CA LYS A 33 -1.70 10.18 -5.13
C LYS A 33 -1.14 11.04 -6.28
N GLY A 34 -1.07 10.49 -7.49
CA GLY A 34 -0.73 11.23 -8.70
C GLY A 34 0.69 10.98 -9.23
N PRO A 35 0.95 11.35 -10.49
CA PRO A 35 2.19 11.01 -11.20
C PRO A 35 3.45 11.64 -10.59
N GLN A 36 3.32 12.80 -9.92
CA GLN A 36 4.44 13.43 -9.21
C GLN A 36 5.01 12.55 -8.08
N MET A 37 4.18 11.68 -7.48
CA MET A 37 4.62 10.73 -6.45
C MET A 37 5.43 9.55 -7.03
N PHE A 38 5.48 9.35 -8.34
CA PHE A 38 6.32 8.33 -8.94
C PHE A 38 7.80 8.71 -8.82
N MET A 39 8.16 9.87 -9.37
CA MET A 39 9.52 10.43 -9.35
C MET A 39 9.98 10.73 -7.92
N LYS A 40 9.12 11.41 -7.13
CA LYS A 40 9.48 11.84 -5.77
C LYS A 40 9.86 10.65 -4.87
N TYR A 41 9.08 9.57 -4.94
CA TYR A 41 9.31 8.40 -4.10
C TYR A 41 10.51 7.56 -4.53
N ALA A 42 10.85 7.54 -5.83
CA ALA A 42 12.04 6.84 -6.30
C ALA A 42 13.32 7.44 -5.69
N GLY A 43 13.34 8.76 -5.47
CA GLY A 43 14.42 9.47 -4.80
C GLY A 43 14.36 9.48 -3.27
N MET A 44 13.28 8.97 -2.66
CA MET A 44 13.14 8.95 -1.20
C MET A 44 13.96 7.82 -0.57
N THR A 45 14.57 8.09 0.58
CA THR A 45 15.18 7.09 1.45
C THR A 45 14.13 6.15 2.03
N MET A 46 14.58 5.11 2.72
CA MET A 46 13.72 4.15 3.38
C MET A 46 12.91 4.83 4.49
N GLU A 47 13.54 5.65 5.33
CA GLU A 47 12.86 6.37 6.41
C GLU A 47 11.84 7.38 5.90
N GLU A 48 12.09 8.01 4.74
CA GLU A 48 11.14 8.93 4.12
C GLU A 48 9.88 8.23 3.57
N ARG A 49 9.97 6.91 3.31
CA ARG A 49 8.84 6.09 2.84
C ARG A 49 7.97 5.59 3.99
N ASP A 50 8.53 5.36 5.17
CA ASP A 50 7.83 4.87 6.36
C ASP A 50 6.54 5.65 6.69
N PRO A 51 6.51 7.01 6.70
CA PRO A 51 5.26 7.74 6.97
C PRO A 51 4.18 7.52 5.90
N LEU A 52 4.55 7.30 4.63
CA LEU A 52 3.59 7.00 3.56
C LEU A 52 2.98 5.60 3.75
N VAL A 53 3.78 4.64 4.22
CA VAL A 53 3.32 3.29 4.53
C VAL A 53 2.43 3.30 5.76
N ALA A 54 2.78 4.08 6.78
CA ALA A 54 1.96 4.26 7.98
C ALA A 54 0.61 4.93 7.65
N GLU A 55 0.61 5.98 6.82
CA GLU A 55 -0.60 6.63 6.33
C GLU A 55 -1.50 5.63 5.59
N TRP A 56 -0.94 4.88 4.64
CA TRP A 56 -1.68 3.84 3.93
C TRP A 56 -2.21 2.74 4.87
N ALA A 57 -1.42 2.29 5.85
CA ALA A 57 -1.86 1.28 6.81
C ALA A 57 -3.08 1.74 7.64
N ASN A 58 -3.24 3.05 7.88
CA ASN A 58 -4.44 3.61 8.51
C ASN A 58 -5.67 3.55 7.58
N THR A 59 -5.48 3.60 6.25
CA THR A 59 -6.58 3.48 5.28
C THR A 59 -7.14 2.06 5.15
N ILE A 60 -6.37 1.04 5.54
CA ILE A 60 -6.81 -0.37 5.47
C ILE A 60 -7.86 -0.70 6.56
N ARG A 61 -8.09 0.18 7.53
CA ARG A 61 -8.82 -0.16 8.75
C ARG A 61 -10.35 -0.03 8.70
N VAL A 62 -10.97 0.21 7.54
CA VAL A 62 -12.43 0.41 7.47
C VAL A 62 -13.12 -0.23 6.25
N GLU A 63 -12.42 -0.60 5.18
CA GLU A 63 -13.06 -1.33 4.07
C GLU A 63 -12.74 -2.82 4.13
N GLU A 64 -13.65 -3.59 4.72
CA GLU A 64 -13.94 -4.93 4.22
C GLU A 64 -14.09 -4.85 2.69
N SER A 65 -13.21 -5.52 1.95
CA SER A 65 -13.32 -5.62 0.48
C SER A 65 -14.56 -6.43 0.08
N PRO A 66 -15.16 -6.31 -1.14
CA PRO A 66 -14.76 -5.52 -2.30
C PRO A 66 -15.93 -4.76 -2.97
N THR A 67 -15.76 -3.49 -3.36
CA THR A 67 -16.60 -2.95 -4.45
C THR A 67 -15.96 -3.34 -5.77
N ALA A 68 -16.19 -4.59 -6.17
CA ALA A 68 -16.12 -4.97 -7.57
C ALA A 68 -16.99 -3.97 -8.32
N ALA A 69 -16.37 -3.16 -9.18
CA ALA A 69 -17.09 -2.36 -10.14
C ALA A 69 -17.94 -3.33 -10.97
N THR A 70 -19.26 -3.32 -10.71
CA THR A 70 -20.28 -4.01 -11.47
C THR A 70 -20.01 -3.76 -12.95
N GLN A 71 -19.50 -4.79 -13.63
CA GLN A 71 -19.45 -4.82 -15.07
C GLN A 71 -20.85 -5.16 -15.58
N ASN A 72 -21.30 -4.26 -16.45
CA ASN A 72 -22.22 -4.42 -17.58
C ASN A 72 -23.73 -4.08 -17.42
N PRO A 73 -24.32 -3.53 -18.51
CA PRO A 73 -25.67 -2.98 -18.57
C PRO A 73 -26.76 -4.04 -18.75
#